data_AF-A0A9X8YMR9-F1
#
_entry.id   AF-A0A9X8YMR9-F1
#
_cell.length_a   1.000
_cell.length_b   1.000
_cell.length_c   1.000
_cell.angle_alpha   90.00
_cell.angle_beta   90.00
_cell.angle_gamma   90.00
#
_symmetry.space_group_name_H-M   'P 1'
#
loop_
_entity.id
_entity.type
_entity.pdbx_description
1 polymer ?
#
loop_
_entity_poly.entity_id
_entity_poly.type
_entity_poly.pdbx_seq_one_letter_code
_entity_poly.pdbx_strand_id
1 'polypeptide(L)'
;IGVCAAITPWNFPAAMITRKAAPALAAGCTLVVKPANETPYSALAMAELAERAGIPAGVFNVVTGNSQAIGAELTRNPQVRKLSFTGSTPVGRLLMRQSSDTIKK
;
A
#
# COMPACT_ATOMS: atom_id res chain seq x y z
N ILE A 1 -5.73 8.58 10.56
CA ILE A 1 -6.40 7.42 9.89
C ILE A 1 -6.02 6.12 10.58
N GLY A 2 -4.73 5.89 10.86
CA GLY A 2 -4.23 4.65 11.46
C GLY A 2 -3.44 3.88 10.42
N VAL A 3 -3.54 2.55 10.42
CA VAL A 3 -2.88 1.70 9.43
C VAL A 3 -3.48 1.93 8.05
N CYS A 4 -2.64 2.29 7.09
CA CYS A 4 -3.00 2.45 5.69
C CYS A 4 -2.42 1.31 4.85
N ALA A 5 -3.13 0.93 3.80
CA ALA A 5 -2.66 0.05 2.75
C ALA A 5 -2.59 0.81 1.42
N ALA A 6 -1.57 0.54 0.62
CA ALA A 6 -1.40 1.09 -0.71
C ALA A 6 -1.14 -0.03 -1.72
N ILE A 7 -1.90 -0.04 -2.82
CA ILE A 7 -1.65 -0.92 -3.96
C ILE A 7 -1.35 -0.02 -5.17
N THR A 8 -0.18 -0.20 -5.79
CA THR A 8 0.34 0.70 -6.84
C THR A 8 0.59 -0.02 -8.17
N PRO A 9 0.41 0.69 -9.31
CA PRO A 9 0.60 0.12 -10.64
C PRO A 9 2.09 0.09 -11.05
N TRP A 10 2.36 -0.52 -12.21
CA TRP A 10 3.71 -0.71 -12.75
C TRP A 10 4.25 0.48 -13.56
N ASN A 11 3.41 1.41 -14.01
CA ASN A 11 3.79 2.44 -14.98
C ASN A 11 4.66 3.57 -14.40
N PHE A 12 4.46 3.91 -13.13
CA PHE A 12 5.28 4.89 -12.40
C PHE A 12 5.58 4.36 -10.99
N PRO A 13 6.39 3.30 -10.87
CA PRO A 13 6.48 2.50 -9.64
C PRO A 13 7.02 3.33 -8.47
N ALA A 14 7.97 4.23 -8.71
CA ALA A 14 8.46 5.13 -7.68
C ALA A 14 7.44 6.23 -7.34
N ALA A 15 6.96 6.97 -8.35
CA ALA A 15 6.11 8.14 -8.12
C ALA A 15 4.73 7.79 -7.55
N MET A 16 4.16 6.63 -7.88
CA MET A 16 2.86 6.22 -7.33
C MET A 16 2.97 5.82 -5.85
N ILE A 17 4.08 5.23 -5.44
CA ILE A 17 4.33 4.90 -4.04
C ILE A 17 4.52 6.18 -3.23
N THR A 18 5.41 7.08 -3.66
CA THR A 18 5.71 8.30 -2.89
C THR A 18 4.50 9.21 -2.74
N ARG A 19 3.62 9.31 -3.76
CA ARG A 19 2.34 10.05 -3.66
C ARG A 19 1.38 9.49 -2.61
N LYS A 20 1.52 8.23 -2.22
CA LYS A 20 0.72 7.60 -1.15
C LYS A 20 1.46 7.60 0.19
N ALA A 21 2.75 7.32 0.17
CA ALA A 21 3.60 7.24 1.36
C ALA A 21 3.81 8.61 2.01
N ALA A 22 4.17 9.64 1.24
CA ALA A 22 4.44 10.97 1.79
C ALA A 22 3.28 11.53 2.63
N PRO A 23 2.03 11.61 2.14
CA PRO A 23 0.93 12.11 2.97
C PRO A 23 0.55 11.17 4.11
N ALA A 24 0.69 9.85 3.96
CA ALA A 24 0.40 8.90 5.04
C ALA A 24 1.35 9.08 6.22
N LEU A 25 2.66 9.12 5.93
CA LEU A 25 3.72 9.31 6.92
C LEU A 25 3.63 10.70 7.57
N ALA A 26 3.41 11.76 6.77
CA ALA A 26 3.24 13.12 7.30
C ALA A 26 2.04 13.25 8.25
N ALA A 27 0.98 12.46 8.03
CA ALA A 27 -0.20 12.41 8.90
C ALA A 27 -0.04 11.45 10.10
N GLY A 28 1.16 10.92 10.35
CA GLY A 28 1.43 9.99 11.45
C GLY A 28 0.80 8.61 11.26
N CYS A 29 0.50 8.20 10.02
CA CYS A 29 -0.03 6.87 9.72
C CYS A 29 1.10 5.90 9.38
N THR A 30 0.88 4.61 9.67
CA THR A 30 1.74 3.53 9.14
C THR A 30 1.22 3.06 7.79
N LEU A 31 2.10 2.53 6.95
CA LEU A 31 1.77 2.13 5.59
C LEU A 31 2.31 0.75 5.23
N VAL A 32 1.45 -0.07 4.64
CA VAL A 32 1.81 -1.31 3.93
C VAL A 32 1.62 -1.10 2.43
N VAL A 33 2.68 -1.26 1.65
CA VAL A 33 2.68 -1.08 0.20
C VAL A 33 2.79 -2.43 -0.50
N LYS A 34 1.82 -2.73 -1.38
CA LYS A 34 1.89 -3.80 -2.37
C LYS A 34 2.16 -3.19 -3.75
N PRO A 35 3.41 -3.23 -4.26
CA PRO A 35 3.71 -2.77 -5.61
C PRO A 35 3.24 -3.78 -6.68
N ALA A 36 3.20 -3.36 -7.94
CA ALA A 36 3.04 -4.29 -9.06
C ALA A 36 4.19 -5.32 -9.08
N ASN A 37 3.89 -6.54 -9.53
CA ASN A 37 4.86 -7.65 -9.50
C ASN A 37 5.94 -7.50 -10.58
N GLU A 38 5.61 -6.79 -11.64
CA GLU A 38 6.44 -6.51 -12.80
C GLU A 38 7.54 -5.48 -12.48
N THR A 39 7.30 -4.61 -11.49
CA THR A 39 8.22 -3.52 -11.12
C THR A 39 8.40 -3.38 -9.60
N PRO A 40 8.83 -4.43 -8.89
CA PRO A 40 8.86 -4.43 -7.43
C PRO A 40 10.09 -3.70 -6.85
N TYR A 41 11.19 -3.64 -7.60
CA TYR A 41 12.50 -3.24 -7.06
C TYR A 41 12.56 -1.78 -6.62
N SER A 42 11.81 -0.87 -7.25
CA SER A 42 11.72 0.51 -6.76
C SER A 42 11.09 0.59 -5.37
N ALA A 43 10.12 -0.26 -5.05
CA ALA A 43 9.49 -0.30 -3.74
C ALA A 43 10.45 -0.86 -2.68
N LEU A 44 11.18 -1.93 -3.02
CA LEU A 44 12.18 -2.52 -2.12
C LEU A 44 13.32 -1.53 -1.84
N ALA A 45 13.82 -0.84 -2.86
CA ALA A 45 14.82 0.22 -2.69
C ALA A 45 14.29 1.37 -1.80
N MET A 46 13.01 1.72 -1.90
CA MET A 46 12.41 2.71 -1.00
C MET A 46 12.33 2.23 0.45
N ALA A 47 12.11 0.92 0.69
CA ALA A 47 12.11 0.38 2.05
C ALA A 47 13.50 0.48 2.70
N GLU A 48 14.54 0.12 1.94
CA GLU A 48 15.95 0.32 2.35
C GLU A 48 16.25 1.80 2.63
N LEU A 49 15.83 2.70 1.74
CA LEU A 49 16.03 4.13 1.93
C LEU A 49 15.26 4.69 3.13
N ALA A 50 14.07 4.16 3.42
CA ALA A 50 13.28 4.52 4.59
C ALA A 50 14.00 4.14 5.89
N GLU A 51 14.55 2.92 5.95
CA GLU A 51 15.36 2.46 7.08
C GLU A 51 16.60 3.36 7.28
N ARG A 52 17.35 3.62 6.20
CA ARG A 52 18.51 4.52 6.23
C ARG A 52 18.17 5.96 6.64
N ALA A 53 16.96 6.42 6.34
CA ALA A 53 16.47 7.72 6.76
C ALA A 53 16.00 7.77 8.23
N GLY A 54 16.02 6.64 8.95
CA GLY A 54 15.60 6.54 10.34
C GLY A 54 14.09 6.45 10.53
N ILE A 55 13.33 6.04 9.50
CA ILE A 55 11.90 5.73 9.69
C ILE A 55 11.80 4.53 10.65
N PRO A 56 11.03 4.62 11.75
CA PRO A 56 10.95 3.53 12.72
C PRO A 56 10.45 2.23 12.08
N ALA A 57 10.98 1.10 12.57
CA ALA A 57 10.58 -0.23 12.10
C ALA A 57 9.05 -0.41 12.19
N GLY A 58 8.47 -0.99 11.13
CA GLY A 58 7.02 -1.19 11.03
C GLY A 58 6.20 0.02 10.57
N VAL A 59 6.80 1.22 10.42
CA VAL A 59 6.08 2.40 9.93
C VAL A 59 5.88 2.37 8.41
N PHE A 60 6.89 1.94 7.65
CA PHE A 60 6.81 1.75 6.20
C PHE A 60 7.18 0.31 5.85
N ASN A 61 6.24 -0.44 5.28
CA ASN A 61 6.40 -1.85 4.97
C ASN A 61 6.09 -2.10 3.49
N VAL A 62 6.87 -2.95 2.84
CA VAL A 62 6.66 -3.34 1.44
C VAL A 62 6.46 -4.85 1.37
N VAL A 63 5.38 -5.29 0.71
CA VAL A 63 5.04 -6.70 0.54
C VAL A 63 4.88 -7.02 -0.93
N THR A 64 5.68 -7.94 -1.44
CA THR A 64 5.62 -8.45 -2.82
C THR A 64 5.05 -9.87 -2.82
N GLY A 65 4.48 -10.32 -3.95
CA GLY A 65 3.97 -11.68 -4.09
C GLY A 65 2.58 -11.76 -4.72
N ASN A 66 1.78 -12.72 -4.26
CA ASN A 66 0.46 -12.98 -4.86
C ASN A 66 -0.51 -11.81 -4.61
N SER A 67 -0.86 -11.11 -5.69
CA SER A 67 -1.72 -9.92 -5.64
C SER A 67 -3.11 -10.20 -5.07
N GLN A 68 -3.69 -11.37 -5.34
CA GLN A 68 -5.04 -11.71 -4.86
C GLN A 68 -5.03 -12.01 -3.37
N ALA A 69 -4.07 -12.81 -2.91
CA ALA A 69 -3.93 -13.14 -1.49
C ALA A 69 -3.64 -11.89 -0.64
N ILE A 70 -2.67 -11.07 -1.06
CA ILE A 70 -2.32 -9.83 -0.34
C ILE A 70 -3.48 -8.83 -0.42
N GLY A 71 -4.12 -8.67 -1.58
CA GLY A 71 -5.27 -7.78 -1.72
C GLY A 71 -6.46 -8.18 -0.84
N ALA A 72 -6.75 -9.49 -0.75
CA ALA A 72 -7.79 -10.01 0.13
C ALA A 72 -7.47 -9.75 1.61
N GLU A 73 -6.22 -9.94 2.03
CA GLU A 73 -5.80 -9.63 3.40
C GLU A 73 -5.94 -8.13 3.71
N LEU A 74 -5.40 -7.26 2.86
CA LEU A 74 -5.44 -5.81 3.07
C LEU A 74 -6.87 -5.24 3.11
N THR A 75 -7.80 -5.83 2.37
CA THR A 75 -9.21 -5.41 2.33
C THR A 75 -10.02 -5.95 3.51
N ARG A 76 -9.76 -7.19 3.96
CA ARG A 76 -10.52 -7.84 5.04
C ARG A 76 -9.97 -7.57 6.44
N ASN A 77 -8.68 -7.28 6.56
CA ASN A 77 -8.03 -7.10 7.87
C ASN A 77 -8.61 -5.88 8.62
N PRO A 78 -9.20 -6.03 9.82
CA PRO A 78 -9.84 -4.93 10.54
C PRO A 78 -8.87 -3.86 11.05
N GLN A 79 -7.56 -4.15 11.13
CA GLN A 79 -6.55 -3.17 11.52
C GLN A 79 -6.28 -2.14 10.43
N VAL A 80 -6.41 -2.52 9.15
CA VAL A 80 -6.30 -1.58 8.02
C VAL A 80 -7.52 -0.66 8.04
N ARG A 81 -7.29 0.66 8.15
CA ARG A 81 -8.34 1.68 8.22
C ARG A 81 -8.56 2.44 6.91
N LYS A 82 -7.59 2.37 5.99
CA LYS A 82 -7.66 2.98 4.66
C LYS A 82 -6.95 2.13 3.62
N LEU A 83 -7.54 1.98 2.45
CA LEU A 83 -6.93 1.34 1.29
C LEU A 83 -6.89 2.32 0.11
N SER A 84 -5.67 2.70 -0.30
CA SER A 84 -5.44 3.56 -1.46
C SER A 84 -4.97 2.73 -2.65
N PHE A 85 -5.83 2.60 -3.64
CA PHE A 85 -5.54 1.86 -4.87
C PHE A 85 -5.28 2.81 -6.05
N THR A 86 -4.34 2.44 -6.92
CA THR A 86 -4.21 2.99 -8.27
C THR A 86 -3.97 1.85 -9.24
N GLY A 87 -4.76 1.76 -10.29
CA GLY A 87 -4.72 0.67 -11.27
C GLY A 87 -6.00 0.63 -12.10
N SER A 88 -6.39 -0.55 -12.60
CA SER A 88 -7.54 -0.68 -13.49
C SER A 88 -8.88 -0.54 -12.74
N THR A 89 -9.89 -0.02 -13.45
CA THR A 89 -11.25 0.14 -12.90
C THR A 89 -11.88 -1.16 -12.40
N PRO A 90 -11.76 -2.32 -13.09
CA PRO A 90 -12.32 -3.57 -12.59
C PRO A 90 -11.73 -3.99 -11.23
N VAL A 91 -10.41 -3.86 -11.06
CA VAL A 91 -9.73 -4.18 -9.80
C VAL A 91 -10.11 -3.17 -8.72
N GLY A 92 -10.22 -1.89 -9.05
CA GLY A 92 -10.70 -0.87 -8.11
C GLY A 92 -12.09 -1.18 -7.56
N ARG A 93 -13.05 -1.57 -8.43
CA ARG A 93 -14.39 -1.99 -8.00
C ARG A 93 -14.35 -3.24 -7.11
N LEU A 94 -13.50 -4.22 -7.45
CA LEU A 94 -13.31 -5.42 -6.62
C LEU A 94 -12.83 -5.05 -5.22
N LEU A 95 -11.78 -4.23 -5.11
CA LEU A 95 -11.20 -3.84 -3.83
C LEU A 95 -12.18 -3.01 -2.99
N MET A 96 -12.97 -2.13 -3.62
CA MET A 96 -14.03 -1.39 -2.95
C MET A 96 -15.10 -2.32 -2.36
N ARG A 97 -15.56 -3.32 -3.13
CA ARG A 97 -16.50 -4.34 -2.63
C ARG A 97 -15.89 -5.16 -1.49
N GLN A 98 -14.63 -5.58 -1.61
CA GLN A 98 -13.97 -6.35 -0.54
C GLN A 98 -13.73 -5.53 0.74
N SER A 99 -13.70 -4.19 0.62
CA SER A 99 -13.50 -3.28 1.76
C SER A 99 -14.80 -2.89 2.47
N SER A 100 -15.98 -3.24 1.92
CA SER A 100 -17.27 -2.77 2.43
C SER A 100 -17.57 -3.27 3.84
N ASP A 101 -17.21 -4.51 4.16
CA ASP A 101 -17.55 -5.14 5.45
C ASP A 101 -16.91 -4.43 6.65
N THR A 102 -15.86 -3.66 6.39
CA THR A 102 -15.09 -2.93 7.41
C THR A 102 -15.13 -1.42 7.21
N ILE A 103 -15.88 -0.93 6.21
CA ILE A 103 -16.06 0.49 5.88
C ILE A 103 -14.71 1.24 5.85
N LYS A 104 -13.69 0.63 5.22
CA LYS A 104 -12.37 1.27 5.06
C LYS A 104 -12.48 2.49 4.14
N LYS A 105 -11.71 3.53 4.49
CA LYS A 105 -11.56 4.75 3.67
C LYS A 105 -10.57 4.59 2.52
#